data_AF-A0A355XP50-F1
#
_entry.id   AF-A0A355XP50-F1
#
_cell.length_a   1.000
_cell.length_b   1.000
_cell.length_c   1.000
_cell.angle_alpha   90.00
_cell.angle_beta   90.00
_cell.angle_gamma   90.00
#
_symmetry.space_group_name_H-M   'P 1'
#
loop_
_entity.id
_entity.type
_entity.pdbx_description
1 polymer ?
#
loop_
_entity_poly.entity_id
_entity_poly.type
_entity_poly.pdbx_seq_one_letter_code
_entity_poly.pdbx_strand_id
1 'polypeptide(L)' 'MGFYLFLIFIFFTVVIGIIIYLAAKNKTEDTYTVLDTDEWDCPECGFHVQAGAKCIYCDTEKPA' A
#
# COMPACT_ATOMS: atom_id res chain seq x y z
N MET A 1 -21.25 -42.51 6.09
CA MET A 1 -21.80 -41.13 6.16
C MET A 1 -20.91 -40.18 6.97
N GLY A 2 -20.44 -40.53 8.18
CA GLY A 2 -19.56 -39.65 8.97
C GLY A 2 -18.16 -39.39 8.38
N PHE A 3 -17.59 -40.34 7.63
CA PHE A 3 -16.29 -40.16 6.97
C PHE A 3 -16.29 -39.02 5.93
N TYR A 4 -17.39 -38.85 5.19
CA TYR A 4 -17.53 -37.74 4.24
C TYR A 4 -17.55 -36.39 4.94
N LEU A 5 -18.22 -36.28 6.09
CA LEU A 5 -18.24 -35.04 6.88
C LEU A 5 -16.84 -34.68 7.40
N PHE A 6 -16.06 -35.69 7.80
CA PHE A 6 -14.67 -35.51 8.22
C PHE A 6 -13.78 -35.02 7.07
N LEU A 7 -13.93 -35.61 5.87
CA LEU A 7 -13.19 -35.16 4.69
C LEU A 7 -13.55 -33.72 4.27
N ILE A 8 -14.83 -33.37 4.32
CA ILE A 8 -15.31 -32.03 4.03
C ILE A 8 -14.74 -31.02 5.03
N PHE A 9 -14.72 -31.36 6.32
CA PHE A 9 -14.14 -30.50 7.35
C PHE A 9 -12.65 -30.25 7.12
N ILE A 10 -11.87 -31.30 6.79
CA ILE A 10 -10.45 -31.16 6.45
C ILE A 10 -10.24 -30.27 5.23
N PHE A 11 -11.08 -30.42 4.20
CA PHE A 11 -10.98 -29.59 3.01
C PHE A 11 -11.17 -28.11 3.34
N PHE A 12 -12.18 -27.77 4.15
CA PHE A 12 -12.42 -26.39 4.56
C PHE A 12 -11.29 -25.82 5.42
N THR A 13 -10.72 -26.59 6.36
CA THR A 13 -9.60 -26.10 7.18
C THR A 13 -8.35 -25.84 6.35
N VAL A 14 -8.07 -26.68 5.36
CA VAL A 14 -6.95 -26.48 4.42
C VAL A 14 -7.19 -25.24 3.55
N VAL A 15 -8.40 -25.06 3.01
CA VAL A 15 -8.74 -23.88 2.21
C VAL A 15 -8.59 -22.60 3.03
N ILE A 16 -9.14 -22.55 4.24
CA ILE A 16 -9.00 -21.38 5.14
C ILE A 16 -7.52 -21.10 5.43
N GLY A 17 -6.75 -22.16 5.72
CA GLY A 17 -5.29 -22.09 5.93
C GLY A 17 -4.53 -21.52 4.73
N ILE A 18 -4.90 -21.88 3.51
CA ILE A 18 -4.27 -21.34 2.30
C ILE A 18 -4.61 -19.85 2.14
N ILE A 19 -5.86 -19.45 2.35
CA ILE A 19 -6.27 -18.04 2.23
C ILE A 19 -5.51 -17.15 3.21
N ILE A 20 -5.40 -17.55 4.48
CA ILE A 20 -4.66 -16.76 5.48
C ILE A 20 -3.16 -16.68 5.17
N TYR A 21 -2.60 -17.73 4.53
CA TYR A 21 -1.19 -17.80 4.21
C TYR A 21 -0.86 -16.86 3.06
N LEU A 22 -1.73 -16.83 2.04
CA LEU A 22 -1.63 -15.90 0.92
C LEU A 22 -1.79 -14.45 1.39
N ALA A 23 -2.75 -14.17 2.27
CA ALA A 23 -2.94 -12.83 2.84
C ALA A 23 -1.70 -12.37 3.64
N ALA A 24 -1.10 -13.26 4.44
CA ALA A 24 0.10 -12.95 5.20
C ALA A 24 1.34 -12.74 4.31
N LYS A 25 1.45 -13.50 3.21
CA LYS A 25 2.56 -13.38 2.25
C LYS A 25 2.47 -12.15 1.36
N ASN A 26 1.27 -11.63 1.08
CA ASN A 26 1.07 -10.45 0.26
C ASN A 26 1.44 -9.12 0.96
N LYS A 27 1.95 -9.18 2.20
CA LYS A 27 2.39 -8.02 2.96
C LYS A 27 3.88 -7.74 2.73
N THR A 28 4.28 -7.58 1.48
CA THR A 28 5.62 -7.10 1.13
C THR A 28 5.49 -5.73 0.48
N GLU A 29 5.98 -4.73 1.21
CA GLU A 29 6.15 -3.32 0.80
C GLU A 29 4.86 -2.55 0.51
N ASP A 30 4.09 -2.28 1.57
CA ASP A 30 3.61 -0.91 1.69
C ASP A 30 4.81 -0.03 2.06
N THR A 31 5.68 0.24 1.08
CA THR A 31 6.64 1.34 1.18
C THR A 31 5.79 2.59 1.12
N TYR A 32 5.26 3.01 2.27
CA TYR A 32 4.86 4.39 2.49
C TYR A 32 6.18 5.17 2.38
N THR A 33 6.55 5.54 1.16
CA THR A 33 7.52 6.61 0.92
C THR A 33 7.02 7.74 1.79
N VAL A 34 7.86 8.18 2.73
CA VAL A 34 7.60 9.38 3.52
C VAL A 34 7.34 10.49 2.50
N LEU A 35 6.06 10.73 2.20
CA LEU A 35 5.67 11.89 1.42
C LEU A 35 5.99 13.03 2.35
N ASP A 36 6.96 13.83 1.95
CA ASP A 36 7.18 15.13 2.55
C ASP A 36 5.87 15.91 2.39
N THR A 37 5.11 16.03 3.48
CA THR A 37 3.80 16.70 3.52
C THR A 37 3.93 18.17 3.86
N ASP A 38 5.14 18.73 3.82
CA ASP A 38 5.28 20.15 4.06
C ASP A 38 4.78 20.90 2.84
N GLU A 39 3.86 21.82 3.09
CA GLU A 39 3.38 22.76 2.09
C GLU A 39 4.48 23.78 1.75
N TRP A 40 4.60 24.10 0.47
CA TRP A 40 5.53 25.13 0.00
C TRP A 40 5.02 25.80 -1.28
N ASP A 41 5.33 27.08 -1.43
CA ASP A 41 5.03 27.82 -2.65
C ASP A 41 6.16 27.65 -3.67
N CYS A 42 5.80 27.20 -4.87
CA CYS A 42 6.77 27.03 -5.94
C CYS A 42 7.35 28.40 -6.36
N PRO A 43 8.68 28.60 -6.30
CA PRO A 43 9.29 29.89 -6.60
C PRO A 43 9.27 30.25 -8.10
N GLU A 44 8.98 29.28 -8.97
CA GLU A 44 8.96 29.47 -10.42
C GLU A 44 7.55 29.82 -10.93
N CYS A 45 6.55 29.00 -10.59
CA CYS A 45 5.18 29.18 -11.11
C CYS A 45 4.17 29.71 -10.08
N GLY A 46 4.55 29.87 -8.82
CA GLY A 46 3.66 30.35 -7.75
C GLY A 46 2.58 29.36 -7.32
N PHE A 47 2.64 28.11 -7.78
CA PHE A 47 1.72 27.07 -7.33
C PHE A 47 2.00 26.65 -5.90
N HIS A 48 0.94 26.49 -5.09
CA HIS A 48 1.01 26.02 -3.72
C HIS A 48 1.05 24.48 -3.68
N VAL A 49 2.24 23.91 -3.49
CA VAL A 49 2.48 22.48 -3.46
C VAL A 49 2.10 21.93 -2.08
N GLN A 50 1.15 20.99 -2.04
CA GLN A 50 0.63 20.41 -0.79
C GLN A 50 1.49 19.28 -0.22
N ALA A 51 2.25 18.59 -1.08
CA ALA A 51 3.17 17.53 -0.67
C ALA A 51 4.16 17.24 -1.80
N GLY A 52 5.34 16.76 -1.42
CA GLY A 52 6.38 16.28 -2.32
C GLY A 52 7.51 17.26 -2.55
N ALA A 53 8.64 16.71 -3.01
CA ALA A 53 9.86 17.46 -3.26
C ALA A 53 9.89 18.17 -4.64
N LYS A 54 8.79 18.13 -5.41
CA LYS A 54 8.74 18.62 -6.79
C LYS A 54 7.39 19.23 -7.11
N CYS A 55 7.39 20.37 -7.79
CA CYS A 55 6.17 21.02 -8.25
C CYS A 55 5.53 20.23 -9.40
N ILE A 56 4.24 19.91 -9.27
CA ILE A 56 3.49 19.13 -10.28
C ILE A 56 3.25 19.88 -11.60
N TYR A 57 3.45 21.20 -11.64
CA TYR A 57 3.20 22.02 -12.83
C TYR A 57 4.45 22.37 -13.63
N CYS A 58 5.58 22.60 -12.95
CA CYS A 58 6.81 23.09 -13.58
C CYS A 58 8.03 22.22 -13.28
N ASP A 59 7.87 21.12 -12.54
CA ASP A 59 8.97 20.23 -12.15
C ASP A 59 10.08 20.87 -11.31
N THR A 60 9.90 22.10 -10.80
CA THR A 60 10.85 22.75 -9.88
C THR A 60 10.96 21.96 -8.58
N GLU A 61 12.19 21.81 -8.05
CA GLU A 61 12.46 21.12 -6.78
C GLU A 61 12.12 21.98 -5.56
N LYS A 62 11.72 21.34 -4.45
CA LYS A 62 11.45 22.01 -3.17
C LYS A 62 12.74 22.70 -2.69
N PRO A 63 12.70 24.00 -2.38
CA PRO A 63 13.85 24.70 -1.82
C PRO A 63 14.21 24.13 -0.44
N ALA A 64 15.51 24.12 -0.13
CA ALA A 64 16.06 23.64 1.14
C ALA A 64 15.74 24.56 2.32
#